data_AF-A0A841LCZ6-F1
#
_entry.id   AF-A0A841LCZ6-F1
#
_cell.length_a   1.000
_cell.length_b   1.000
_cell.length_c   1.000
_cell.angle_alpha   90.00
_cell.angle_beta   90.00
_cell.angle_gamma   90.00
#
_symmetry.space_group_name_H-M   'P 1'
#
loop_
_entity.id
_entity.type
_entity.pdbx_description
1 polymer ?
#
loop_
_entity_poly.entity_id
_entity_poly.type
_entity_poly.pdbx_seq_one_letter_code
_entity_poly.pdbx_strand_id
1 'polypeptide(L)' 'MKHEPETVIAITNTRIRHLLESPHVSDWLKTALRAADGHDPITLQNEIEILRHVIAPISQTSIAVTMAPISIK' A
#
# COMPACT_ATOMS: atom_id res chain seq x y z
N MET A 1 13.32 11.49 -18.70
CA MET A 1 13.23 10.27 -19.54
C MET A 1 12.02 9.48 -19.09
N LYS A 2 11.07 9.18 -19.99
CA LYS A 2 10.06 8.14 -19.71
C LYS A 2 10.74 6.79 -19.89
N HIS A 3 10.72 5.94 -18.87
CA HIS A 3 11.20 4.57 -18.99
C HIS A 3 10.20 3.75 -19.81
N GLU A 4 10.69 2.76 -20.54
CA GLU A 4 9.83 1.81 -21.24
C GLU A 4 8.95 1.04 -20.23
N PRO A 5 7.69 0.70 -20.55
CA PRO A 5 6.76 0.06 -19.63
C PRO A 5 7.31 -1.19 -18.93
N GLU A 6 8.01 -2.04 -19.67
CA GLU A 6 8.70 -3.24 -19.20
C GLU A 6 9.78 -2.94 -18.17
N THR A 7 10.49 -1.82 -18.33
CA THR A 7 11.49 -1.35 -17.36
C THR A 7 10.82 -0.93 -16.05
N VAL A 8 9.68 -0.22 -16.14
CA VAL A 8 8.89 0.18 -14.97
C VAL A 8 8.37 -1.04 -14.21
N ILE A 9 7.85 -2.04 -14.93
CA ILE A 9 7.35 -3.30 -14.34
C ILE A 9 8.51 -4.05 -13.66
N ALA A 10 9.65 -4.22 -14.33
CA ALA A 10 10.80 -4.94 -13.77
C ALA A 10 11.35 -4.29 -12.49
N ILE A 11 11.46 -2.96 -12.47
CA ILE A 11 11.88 -2.20 -11.30
C ILE A 11 10.87 -2.38 -10.16
N THR A 12 9.58 -2.30 -10.48
CA THR A 12 8.51 -2.43 -9.48
C THR A 12 8.48 -3.84 -8.88
N ASN A 13 8.60 -4.89 -9.69
CA ASN A 13 8.66 -6.28 -9.21
C ASN A 13 9.87 -6.51 -8.29
N THR A 14 11.00 -5.89 -8.60
CA THR A 14 12.19 -5.94 -7.72
C THR A 14 11.91 -5.31 -6.36
N ARG A 15 11.23 -4.16 -6.33
CA ARG A 15 10.82 -3.50 -5.08
C ARG A 15 9.83 -4.34 -4.29
N ILE A 16 8.84 -4.94 -4.95
CA ILE A 16 7.87 -5.83 -4.31
C ILE A 16 8.60 -6.99 -3.62
N ARG A 17 9.54 -7.64 -4.31
CA ARG A 17 10.34 -8.72 -3.72
C ARG A 17 11.08 -8.27 -2.45
N HIS A 18 11.75 -7.13 -2.49
CA HIS A 18 12.42 -6.58 -1.31
C HIS A 18 11.44 -6.29 -0.15
N LEU A 19 10.22 -5.81 -0.44
CA LEU A 19 9.21 -5.57 0.59
C LEU A 19 8.70 -6.87 1.22
N LEU A 20 8.58 -7.95 0.44
CA LEU A 20 8.16 -9.26 0.94
C LEU A 20 9.19 -9.89 1.88
N GLU A 21 10.48 -9.66 1.63
CA GLU A 21 11.59 -10.15 2.45
C GLU A 21 11.83 -9.29 3.70
N SER A 22 11.36 -8.04 3.71
CA SER A 22 11.63 -7.11 4.81
C SER A 22 10.90 -7.51 6.12
N PRO A 23 11.59 -7.58 7.28
CA PRO A 23 10.97 -7.88 8.57
C PRO A 23 10.11 -6.72 9.12
N HIS A 24 10.28 -5.51 8.58
CA HIS A 24 9.57 -4.30 9.04
C HIS A 24 8.25 -4.06 8.30
N VAL A 25 7.95 -4.86 7.28
CA VAL A 25 6.69 -4.79 6.53
C VAL A 25 5.67 -5.68 7.20
N SER A 26 4.48 -5.13 7.47
CA SER A 26 3.39 -5.85 8.13
C SER A 26 2.89 -7.03 7.29
N ASP A 27 2.40 -8.08 7.96
CA ASP A 27 1.83 -9.25 7.28
C ASP A 27 0.63 -8.89 6.40
N TRP A 28 -0.14 -7.87 6.79
CA TRP A 28 -1.22 -7.34 5.97
C TRP A 28 -0.71 -6.83 4.62
N LEU A 29 0.34 -6.00 4.62
CA LEU A 29 0.90 -5.45 3.38
C LEU A 29 1.57 -6.55 2.54
N LYS A 30 2.27 -7.50 3.17
CA LYS A 30 2.84 -8.64 2.44
C LYS A 30 1.77 -9.51 1.78
N THR A 31 0.65 -9.71 2.46
CA THR A 31 -0.49 -10.46 1.91
C THR A 31 -1.10 -9.72 0.73
N ALA A 32 -1.32 -8.41 0.84
CA ALA A 32 -1.81 -7.59 -0.27
C ALA A 32 -0.86 -7.61 -1.48
N LEU A 33 0.45 -7.50 -1.26
CA LEU A 33 1.45 -7.56 -2.34
C LEU A 33 1.49 -8.92 -3.04
N ARG A 34 1.34 -10.03 -2.30
CA ARG A 34 1.24 -11.37 -2.88
C ARG A 34 -0.07 -11.57 -3.63
N ALA A 35 -1.18 -11.07 -3.09
CA ALA A 35 -2.49 -11.17 -3.73
C ALA A 35 -2.57 -10.34 -5.02
N ALA A 36 -1.83 -9.24 -5.10
CA ALA A 36 -1.76 -8.43 -6.32
C ALA A 36 -1.01 -9.11 -7.47
N ASP A 37 -0.21 -10.16 -7.20
CA ASP A 37 0.55 -10.86 -8.22
C ASP A 37 -0.39 -11.68 -9.14
N GLY A 38 -0.31 -11.43 -10.45
CA GLY A 38 -1.17 -12.08 -11.44
C GLY A 38 -2.62 -11.56 -11.51
N HIS A 39 -2.98 -10.52 -10.76
CA HIS A 39 -4.31 -9.90 -10.87
C HIS A 39 -4.45 -9.02 -12.12
N ASP A 40 -5.68 -8.87 -12.60
CA ASP A 40 -6.00 -7.94 -13.68
C ASP A 40 -5.64 -6.49 -13.29
N PRO A 41 -4.85 -5.75 -14.10
CA PRO A 41 -4.40 -4.41 -13.75
C PRO A 41 -5.53 -3.39 -13.58
N ILE A 42 -6.65 -3.53 -14.30
CA ILE A 42 -7.77 -2.59 -14.21
C ILE A 42 -8.52 -2.80 -12.90
N THR A 43 -8.83 -4.04 -12.56
CA THR A 43 -9.44 -4.38 -11.27
C THR A 43 -8.53 -3.96 -10.11
N LEU A 44 -7.24 -4.27 -10.18
CA LEU A 44 -6.29 -3.91 -9.12
C LEU A 44 -6.20 -2.39 -8.92
N GLN A 45 -6.17 -1.61 -10.01
CA GLN A 45 -6.16 -0.15 -9.91
C GLN A 45 -7.44 0.39 -9.26
N ASN A 46 -8.60 -0.16 -9.59
CA ASN A 46 -9.87 0.24 -8.98
C ASN A 46 -9.91 -0.09 -7.48
N GLU A 47 -9.43 -1.27 -7.08
CA GLU A 47 -9.36 -1.68 -5.69
C GLU A 47 -8.40 -0.79 -4.88
N ILE A 48 -7.24 -0.43 -5.46
CA ILE A 48 -6.30 0.52 -4.84
C ILE A 48 -6.97 1.87 -4.61
N GLU A 49 -7.74 2.38 -5.58
CA GLU A 49 -8.48 3.63 -5.40
C GLU A 49 -9.55 3.51 -4.31
N ILE A 50 -10.27 2.40 -4.21
CA ILE A 50 -11.22 2.16 -3.13
C ILE A 50 -10.50 2.17 -1.77
N LEU A 51 -9.37 1.47 -1.64
CA LEU A 51 -8.57 1.44 -0.42
C LEU A 51 -8.08 2.85 -0.04
N ARG A 52 -7.67 3.65 -1.02
CA ARG A 52 -7.28 5.05 -0.82
C ARG A 52 -8.42 5.89 -0.25
N HIS A 53 -9.67 5.66 -0.68
CA HIS A 53 -10.83 6.42 -0.21
C HIS A 53 -11.41 5.90 1.11
N VAL A 54 -11.15 4.64 1.48
CA VAL A 54 -11.73 4.02 2.69
C VAL A 54 -10.70 3.87 3.80
N ILE A 55 -9.58 3.18 3.53
CA ILE A 55 -8.59 2.84 4.57
C ILE A 55 -7.73 4.05 4.93
N ALA A 56 -7.33 4.86 3.94
CA ALA A 56 -6.45 6.00 4.23
C ALA A 56 -7.11 7.02 5.18
N PRO A 57 -8.36 7.47 4.98
CA PRO A 57 -9.02 8.38 5.92
C PRO A 57 -9.18 7.77 7.32
N ILE A 58 -9.57 6.49 7.42
CA ILE A 58 -9.71 5.80 8.72
C ILE A 58 -8.38 5.81 9.48
N SER A 59 -7.27 5.47 8.81
CA SER A 59 -5.95 5.45 9.44
C SER A 59 -5.52 6.85 9.87
N GLN A 60 -5.73 7.88 9.04
CA GLN A 60 -5.39 9.26 9.32
C GLN A 60 -6.17 9.81 10.52
N THR A 61 -7.49 9.58 10.56
CA THR A 61 -8.33 9.98 11.68
C THR A 61 -7.93 9.26 12.96
N SER A 62 -7.64 7.96 12.89
CA SER A 62 -7.22 7.18 14.07
C SER A 62 -5.89 7.69 14.63
N ILE A 63 -4.94 8.03 13.77
CA ILE A 63 -3.67 8.66 14.17
C ILE A 63 -3.95 10.02 14.82
N ALA A 64 -4.76 10.87 14.19
CA ALA A 64 -5.08 12.20 14.73
C ALA A 64 -5.75 12.12 16.11
N VAL A 65 -6.67 11.16 16.31
CA VAL A 65 -7.33 10.92 17.61
C VAL A 65 -6.32 10.43 18.65
N THR A 66 -5.41 9.53 18.28
CA THR A 66 -4.38 8.98 19.18
C THR A 66 -3.36 10.05 19.57
N MET A 67 -3.04 10.96 18.66
CA MET A 67 -2.07 12.04 18.87
C MET A 67 -2.68 13.29 19.51
N ALA A 68 -4.02 13.38 19.61
CA ALA A 68 -4.67 14.51 20.25
C ALA A 68 -4.31 14.54 21.75
N PRO A 69 -3.90 15.69 22.29
CA PRO A 69 -3.60 15.79 23.72
C PRO A 69 -4.86 15.45 24.52
N ILE A 70 -4.69 14.64 25.57
CA ILE A 70 -5.76 14.37 26.54
C ILE A 70 -6.10 15.71 27.20
N SER A 71 -7.16 16.37 26.74
CA SER A 71 -7.74 17.50 27.46
C SER A 71 -8.37 16.97 28.74
N ILE A 72 -7.58 16.96 29.82
CA ILE A 72 -8.11 16.83 31.18
C ILE A 72 -8.82 18.15 31.48
N LYS A 73 -10.15 18.11 31.50
CA LYS A 73 -10.99 19.19 32.00
C LYS A 73 -10.86 19.31 33.51
#